data_AF-A0A350XBF7-F1
#
_entry.id   AF-A0A350XBF7-F1
#
_cell.length_a   1.000
_cell.length_b   1.000
_cell.length_c   1.000
_cell.angle_alpha   90.00
_cell.angle_beta   90.00
_cell.angle_gamma   90.00
#
_symmetry.space_group_name_H-M   'P 1'
#
loop_
_entity.id
_entity.type
_entity.pdbx_description
1 polymer ?
#
loop_
_entity_poly.entity_id
_entity_poly.type
_entity_poly.pdbx_seq_one_letter_code
_entity_poly.pdbx_strand_id
1 'polypeptide(L)'
;AYTHALQVRTPQAFPQDWAMTQNNLGNAYSDRIKGDKTDNIELAIAAYTHALQVYTPEAFPIYCLRTSRSLGNLAFKNGNWQLAIESYEQAIKSVEQSCNWANTDERRKEILNQNIDVYEEMVEACIKHNQLDKAVEYAERSRSKTIANLKTQPTFSDS
;
A
#
# COMPACT_ATOMS: atom_id res chain seq x y z
N ALA A 1 12.35 -13.08 -17.56
CA ALA A 1 10.93 -13.26 -17.92
C ALA A 1 10.18 -11.92 -17.94
N TYR A 2 10.09 -11.17 -16.84
CA TYR A 2 9.33 -9.89 -16.80
C TYR A 2 9.86 -8.81 -17.77
N THR A 3 11.18 -8.67 -17.91
CA THR A 3 11.79 -7.69 -18.84
C THR A 3 11.46 -7.94 -20.30
N HIS A 4 11.23 -9.20 -20.70
CA HIS A 4 10.81 -9.54 -22.06
C HIS A 4 9.31 -9.26 -22.27
N ALA A 5 8.48 -9.47 -21.25
CA ALA A 5 7.05 -9.17 -21.31
C ALA A 5 6.78 -7.66 -21.52
N LEU A 6 7.63 -6.78 -20.98
CA LEU A 6 7.55 -5.32 -21.16
C LEU A 6 7.83 -4.84 -22.60
N GLN A 7 8.38 -5.69 -23.48
CA GLN A 7 8.56 -5.34 -24.90
C GLN A 7 7.26 -5.43 -25.69
N VAL A 8 6.31 -6.24 -25.22
CA VAL A 8 5.00 -6.45 -25.86
C VAL A 8 3.90 -5.67 -25.15
N ARG A 9 3.95 -5.67 -23.81
CA ARG A 9 3.02 -4.91 -22.97
C ARG A 9 3.59 -3.51 -22.82
N THR A 10 3.01 -2.54 -23.50
CA THR A 10 3.38 -1.12 -23.34
C THR A 10 2.28 -0.39 -22.55
N PRO A 11 2.58 0.76 -21.90
CA PRO A 11 1.57 1.52 -21.18
C PRO A 11 0.43 2.01 -22.09
N GLN A 12 0.64 2.12 -23.41
CA GLN A 12 -0.38 2.54 -24.37
C GLN A 12 -1.23 1.37 -24.88
N ALA A 13 -0.64 0.19 -25.10
CA ALA A 13 -1.35 -0.94 -25.68
C ALA A 13 -2.04 -1.82 -24.63
N PHE A 14 -1.39 -2.04 -23.49
CA PHE A 14 -1.88 -2.94 -22.43
C PHE A 14 -1.53 -2.36 -21.03
N PRO A 15 -2.13 -1.22 -20.64
CA PRO A 15 -1.74 -0.48 -19.44
C PRO A 15 -1.79 -1.32 -18.16
N GLN A 16 -2.85 -2.10 -17.95
CA GLN A 16 -3.01 -2.94 -16.76
C GLN A 16 -1.99 -4.08 -16.70
N ASP A 17 -1.77 -4.78 -17.82
CA ASP A 17 -0.80 -5.88 -17.89
C ASP A 17 0.64 -5.39 -17.77
N TRP A 18 0.93 -4.21 -18.33
CA TRP A 18 2.21 -3.54 -18.17
C TRP A 18 2.44 -3.18 -16.69
N ALA A 19 1.47 -2.54 -16.04
CA ALA A 19 1.56 -2.18 -14.63
C ALA A 19 1.70 -3.41 -13.72
N MET A 20 0.99 -4.50 -14.02
CA MET A 20 1.15 -5.77 -13.30
C MET A 20 2.57 -6.33 -13.47
N THR A 21 3.12 -6.24 -14.68
CA THR A 21 4.49 -6.67 -14.97
C THR A 21 5.51 -5.82 -14.21
N GLN A 22 5.29 -4.51 -14.13
CA GLN A 22 6.12 -3.58 -13.36
C GLN A 22 6.06 -3.87 -11.85
N ASN A 23 4.86 -4.07 -11.28
CA ASN A 23 4.73 -4.45 -9.87
C ASN A 23 5.47 -5.75 -9.55
N ASN A 24 5.36 -6.77 -10.43
CA ASN A 24 6.09 -8.03 -10.24
C ASN A 24 7.61 -7.86 -10.36
N LEU A 25 8.06 -6.95 -11.22
CA LEU A 25 9.47 -6.58 -11.33
C LEU A 25 9.97 -5.88 -10.06
N GLY A 26 9.15 -5.00 -9.46
CA GLY A 26 9.40 -4.38 -8.16
C GLY A 26 9.63 -5.41 -7.05
N ASN A 27 8.72 -6.38 -6.94
CA ASN A 27 8.86 -7.50 -5.99
C ASN A 27 10.16 -8.29 -6.24
N ALA A 28 10.42 -8.65 -7.50
CA ALA A 28 11.59 -9.44 -7.87
C ALA A 28 12.91 -8.74 -7.52
N TYR A 29 13.00 -7.42 -7.70
CA TYR A 29 14.18 -6.65 -7.32
C TYR A 29 14.28 -6.44 -5.80
N SER A 30 13.16 -6.20 -5.12
CA SER A 30 13.11 -6.09 -3.66
C SER A 30 13.66 -7.35 -2.96
N ASP A 31 13.36 -8.54 -3.50
CA ASP A 31 13.79 -9.82 -2.92
C ASP A 31 15.17 -10.28 -3.41
N ARG A 32 15.78 -9.55 -4.36
CA ARG A 32 16.99 -10.00 -5.04
C ARG A 32 18.23 -9.87 -4.15
N ILE A 33 18.84 -11.02 -3.83
CA ILE A 33 20.09 -11.09 -3.05
C ILE A 33 21.33 -10.83 -3.92
N LYS A 34 21.26 -11.09 -5.24
CA LYS A 34 22.39 -10.93 -6.17
C LYS A 34 22.49 -9.50 -6.71
N GLY A 35 23.69 -8.97 -6.84
CA GLY A 35 23.96 -7.61 -7.34
C GLY A 35 24.15 -6.61 -6.20
N ASP A 36 24.34 -5.34 -6.53
CA ASP A 36 24.39 -4.28 -5.52
C ASP A 36 22.99 -4.07 -4.91
N LYS A 37 22.94 -3.97 -3.58
CA LYS A 37 21.68 -3.84 -2.85
C LYS A 37 21.00 -2.51 -3.15
N THR A 38 21.76 -1.43 -3.27
CA THR A 38 21.25 -0.09 -3.57
C THR A 38 20.65 -0.07 -4.97
N ASP A 39 21.37 -0.60 -5.96
CA ASP A 39 20.86 -0.70 -7.34
C ASP A 39 19.54 -1.49 -7.40
N ASN A 40 19.47 -2.63 -6.69
CA ASN A 40 18.24 -3.44 -6.63
C ASN A 40 17.07 -2.66 -5.99
N ILE A 41 17.34 -1.87 -4.94
CA ILE A 41 16.31 -1.03 -4.30
C ILE A 41 15.83 0.06 -5.25
N GLU A 42 16.73 0.76 -5.95
CA GLU A 42 16.38 1.80 -6.91
C GLU A 42 15.54 1.25 -8.07
N LEU A 43 15.91 0.08 -8.59
CA LEU A 43 15.15 -0.62 -9.62
C LEU A 43 13.77 -1.07 -9.13
N ALA A 44 13.67 -1.53 -7.88
CA ALA A 44 12.40 -1.91 -7.28
C ALA A 44 11.48 -0.69 -7.11
N ILE A 45 12.01 0.42 -6.59
CA ILE A 45 11.27 1.69 -6.45
C ILE A 45 10.76 2.14 -7.82
N ALA A 46 11.63 2.22 -8.82
CA ALA A 46 11.24 2.64 -10.17
C ALA A 46 10.12 1.76 -10.76
N ALA A 47 10.21 0.45 -10.57
CA ALA A 47 9.20 -0.49 -11.06
C ALA A 47 7.84 -0.32 -10.34
N TYR A 48 7.82 -0.15 -9.01
CA TYR A 48 6.57 0.16 -8.31
C TYR A 48 6.00 1.52 -8.72
N THR A 49 6.83 2.55 -8.85
CA THR A 49 6.39 3.88 -9.30
C THR A 49 5.76 3.83 -10.69
N HIS A 50 6.33 3.05 -11.62
CA HIS A 50 5.74 2.82 -12.93
C HIS A 50 4.37 2.13 -12.84
N ALA A 51 4.23 1.10 -12.01
CA ALA A 51 2.94 0.43 -11.82
C ALA A 51 1.88 1.41 -11.26
N LEU A 52 2.27 2.29 -10.33
CA LEU A 52 1.39 3.29 -9.71
C LEU A 52 0.98 4.44 -10.65
N GLN A 53 1.59 4.59 -11.82
CA GLN A 53 1.08 5.51 -12.86
C GLN A 53 -0.23 5.01 -13.49
N VAL A 54 -0.46 3.69 -13.47
CA VAL A 54 -1.69 3.07 -13.97
C VAL A 54 -2.61 2.73 -12.81
N TYR A 55 -2.05 2.16 -11.73
CA TYR A 55 -2.81 1.79 -10.54
C TYR A 55 -3.01 2.99 -9.63
N THR A 56 -4.15 3.66 -9.80
CA THR A 56 -4.58 4.75 -8.92
C THR A 56 -5.69 4.28 -7.97
N PRO A 57 -5.93 4.98 -6.85
CA PRO A 57 -7.06 4.71 -5.97
C PRO A 57 -8.40 4.71 -6.72
N GLU A 58 -8.59 5.61 -7.68
CA GLU A 58 -9.87 5.83 -8.37
C GLU A 58 -10.16 4.81 -9.46
N ALA A 59 -9.13 4.22 -10.07
CA ALA A 59 -9.28 3.27 -11.16
C ALA A 59 -9.10 1.81 -10.70
N PHE A 60 -8.10 1.56 -9.84
CA PHE A 60 -7.68 0.21 -9.45
C PHE A 60 -7.28 0.14 -7.97
N PRO A 61 -8.17 0.46 -7.02
CA PRO A 61 -7.80 0.65 -5.62
C PRO A 61 -7.16 -0.59 -5.00
N ILE A 62 -7.60 -1.80 -5.35
CA ILE A 62 -7.00 -3.04 -4.82
C ILE A 62 -5.55 -3.20 -5.29
N TYR A 63 -5.26 -2.91 -6.55
CA TYR A 63 -3.90 -3.01 -7.10
C TYR A 63 -3.02 -1.85 -6.63
N CYS A 64 -3.58 -0.63 -6.54
CA CYS A 64 -2.92 0.55 -6.00
C CYS A 64 -2.49 0.28 -4.54
N LEU A 65 -3.42 -0.15 -3.68
CA LEU A 65 -3.15 -0.52 -2.28
C LEU A 65 -1.98 -1.50 -2.14
N ARG A 66 -2.01 -2.60 -2.89
CA ARG A 66 -0.95 -3.63 -2.81
C ARG A 66 0.41 -3.09 -3.25
N THR A 67 0.43 -2.35 -4.35
CA THR A 67 1.66 -1.81 -4.95
C THR A 67 2.26 -0.72 -4.06
N SER A 68 1.44 0.23 -3.61
CA SER A 68 1.90 1.34 -2.76
C SER A 68 2.30 0.86 -1.37
N ARG A 69 1.61 -0.15 -0.80
CA ARG A 69 2.06 -0.79 0.44
C ARG A 69 3.43 -1.46 0.28
N SER A 70 3.65 -2.16 -0.83
CA SER A 70 4.94 -2.82 -1.11
C SER A 70 6.08 -1.81 -1.26
N LEU A 71 5.82 -0.69 -1.95
CA LEU A 71 6.75 0.43 -2.06
C LEU A 71 7.03 1.07 -0.69
N GLY A 72 5.99 1.31 0.11
CA GLY A 72 6.11 1.86 1.45
C GLY A 72 6.98 0.99 2.36
N ASN A 73 6.73 -0.32 2.36
CA ASN A 73 7.51 -1.30 3.13
C ASN A 73 8.98 -1.36 2.69
N LEU A 74 9.24 -1.28 1.39
CA LEU A 74 10.60 -1.22 0.86
C LEU A 74 11.31 0.06 1.31
N ALA A 75 10.66 1.20 1.13
CA ALA A 75 11.21 2.51 1.51
C ALA A 75 11.48 2.58 3.02
N PHE A 76 10.55 2.09 3.83
CA PHE A 76 10.67 2.03 5.29
C PHE A 76 11.87 1.20 5.72
N LYS A 77 12.03 -0.03 5.19
CA LYS A 77 13.16 -0.91 5.53
C LYS A 77 14.52 -0.30 5.18
N ASN A 78 14.56 0.60 4.19
CA ASN A 78 15.76 1.26 3.72
C ASN A 78 15.97 2.66 4.31
N GLY A 79 15.14 3.07 5.28
CA GLY A 79 15.26 4.35 5.97
C GLY A 79 14.81 5.56 5.14
N ASN A 80 14.17 5.35 4.00
CA ASN A 80 13.58 6.43 3.20
C ASN A 80 12.17 6.75 3.73
N TRP A 81 12.13 7.38 4.90
CA TRP A 81 10.88 7.60 5.64
C TRP A 81 9.88 8.47 4.89
N GLN A 82 10.35 9.48 4.15
CA GLN A 82 9.48 10.35 3.36
C GLN A 82 8.77 9.57 2.25
N LEU A 83 9.50 8.76 1.49
CA LEU A 83 8.89 7.91 0.46
C LEU A 83 7.96 6.85 1.07
N ALA A 84 8.31 6.31 2.24
CA ALA A 84 7.44 5.38 2.95
C ALA A 84 6.08 6.03 3.30
N ILE A 85 6.13 7.23 3.87
CA ILE A 85 4.96 8.04 4.21
C ILE A 85 4.08 8.28 2.97
N GLU A 86 4.66 8.79 1.88
CA GLU A 86 3.92 9.07 0.64
C GLU A 86 3.24 7.80 0.08
N SER A 87 3.94 6.67 0.15
CA SER A 87 3.43 5.38 -0.33
C SER A 87 2.31 4.84 0.54
N TYR A 88 2.42 4.94 1.86
CA TYR A 88 1.36 4.54 2.79
C TYR A 88 0.15 5.48 2.71
N GLU A 89 0.34 6.78 2.51
CA GLU A 89 -0.76 7.72 2.25
C GLU A 89 -1.57 7.29 1.01
N GLN A 90 -0.89 6.90 -0.07
CA GLN A 90 -1.56 6.38 -1.28
C GLN A 90 -2.25 5.02 -1.04
N ALA A 91 -1.65 4.15 -0.22
CA ALA A 91 -2.29 2.90 0.20
C ALA A 91 -3.59 3.17 0.98
N ILE A 92 -3.54 4.08 1.95
CA ILE A 92 -4.69 4.48 2.78
C ILE A 92 -5.81 5.08 1.92
N LYS A 93 -5.48 5.98 0.98
CA LYS A 93 -6.46 6.51 0.01
C LYS A 93 -7.16 5.39 -0.77
N SER A 94 -6.44 4.34 -1.13
CA SER A 94 -7.01 3.17 -1.83
C SER A 94 -7.95 2.34 -0.95
N VAL A 95 -7.64 2.21 0.34
CA VAL A 95 -8.54 1.60 1.33
C VAL A 95 -9.82 2.42 1.47
N GLU A 96 -9.69 3.74 1.63
CA GLU A 96 -10.81 4.67 1.77
C GLU A 96 -11.71 4.67 0.53
N GLN A 97 -11.11 4.65 -0.66
CA GLN A 97 -11.84 4.54 -1.91
C GLN A 97 -12.58 3.20 -2.03
N SER A 98 -11.94 2.09 -1.64
CA SER A 98 -12.62 0.78 -1.61
C SER A 98 -13.79 0.76 -0.62
N CYS A 99 -13.66 1.47 0.51
CA CYS A 99 -14.75 1.62 1.47
C CYS A 99 -15.90 2.46 0.89
N ASN A 100 -15.59 3.53 0.14
CA ASN A 100 -16.61 4.34 -0.52
C ASN A 100 -17.46 3.50 -1.47
N TRP A 101 -16.84 2.62 -2.27
CA TRP A 101 -17.53 1.73 -3.20
C TRP A 101 -18.24 0.54 -2.56
N ALA A 102 -18.05 0.30 -1.27
CA ALA A 102 -18.68 -0.84 -0.61
C ALA A 102 -20.17 -0.56 -0.33
N ASN A 103 -21.00 -1.50 -0.78
CA ASN A 103 -22.47 -1.41 -0.72
C ASN A 103 -23.05 -1.62 0.68
N THR A 104 -22.26 -2.11 1.65
CA THR A 104 -22.72 -2.37 3.02
C THR A 104 -21.73 -1.88 4.06
N ASP A 105 -22.23 -1.56 5.25
CA ASP A 105 -21.43 -1.17 6.41
C ASP A 105 -20.50 -2.30 6.85
N GLU A 106 -20.96 -3.56 6.76
CA GLU A 106 -20.18 -4.75 7.07
C GLU A 106 -18.96 -4.86 6.14
N ARG A 107 -19.16 -4.65 4.83
CA ARG A 107 -18.07 -4.73 3.86
C ARG A 107 -17.05 -3.61 4.06
N ARG A 108 -17.51 -2.39 4.41
CA ARG A 108 -16.60 -1.28 4.76
C ARG A 108 -15.74 -1.63 5.97
N LYS A 109 -16.34 -2.17 7.03
CA LYS A 109 -15.61 -2.60 8.23
C LYS A 109 -14.60 -3.70 7.90
N GLU A 110 -14.99 -4.69 7.10
CA GLU A 110 -14.08 -5.76 6.68
C GLU A 110 -12.84 -5.21 5.93
N ILE A 111 -13.06 -4.31 4.97
CA ILE A 111 -11.97 -3.67 4.20
C ILE A 111 -11.04 -2.89 5.14
N LEU A 112 -11.59 -2.12 6.07
CA LEU A 112 -10.78 -1.37 7.04
C LEU A 112 -9.94 -2.31 7.93
N ASN A 113 -10.53 -3.42 8.38
CA ASN A 113 -9.90 -4.34 9.33
C ASN A 113 -8.76 -5.12 8.70
N GLN A 114 -8.92 -5.53 7.45
CA GLN A 114 -7.88 -6.22 6.70
C GLN A 114 -6.67 -5.34 6.39
N ASN A 115 -6.78 -4.02 6.57
CA ASN A 115 -5.73 -3.06 6.18
C ASN A 115 -5.37 -2.10 7.32
N ILE A 116 -5.65 -2.46 8.58
CA ILE A 116 -5.32 -1.63 9.75
C ILE A 116 -3.81 -1.46 9.94
N ASP A 117 -3.07 -2.49 9.57
CA ASP A 117 -1.61 -2.55 9.59
C ASP A 117 -0.97 -1.43 8.76
N VAL A 118 -1.55 -1.05 7.62
CA VAL A 118 -1.06 0.08 6.80
C VAL A 118 -1.10 1.41 7.58
N TYR A 119 -2.09 1.59 8.45
CA TYR A 119 -2.17 2.79 9.29
C TYR A 119 -1.12 2.78 10.39
N GLU A 120 -0.83 1.61 10.96
CA GLU A 120 0.22 1.45 11.97
C GLU A 120 1.61 1.67 11.36
N GLU A 121 1.88 1.08 10.19
CA GLU A 121 3.10 1.28 9.39
C GLU A 121 3.29 2.78 9.06
N MET A 122 2.22 3.49 8.68
CA MET A 122 2.23 4.94 8.45
C MET A 122 2.58 5.74 9.71
N VAL A 123 1.97 5.43 10.84
CA VAL A 123 2.26 6.10 12.12
C VAL A 123 3.72 5.93 12.51
N GLU A 124 4.25 4.71 12.39
CA GLU A 124 5.66 4.45 12.69
C GLU A 124 6.59 5.21 11.74
N ALA A 125 6.27 5.27 10.45
CA ALA A 125 7.04 6.02 9.46
C ALA A 125 7.05 7.52 9.79
N CYS A 126 5.91 8.11 10.16
CA CYS A 126 5.81 9.50 10.59
C CYS A 126 6.65 9.79 11.83
N ILE A 127 6.64 8.89 12.84
CA ILE A 127 7.48 9.05 14.04
C ILE A 127 8.96 9.04 13.66
N LYS A 128 9.41 8.09 12.84
CA LYS A 128 10.81 8.01 12.40
C LYS A 128 11.24 9.21 11.54
N HIS A 129 10.31 9.82 10.80
CA HIS A 129 10.56 11.04 10.03
C HIS A 129 10.37 12.35 10.84
N ASN A 130 10.05 12.26 12.13
CA ASN A 130 9.77 13.40 13.01
C ASN A 130 8.55 14.26 12.56
N GLN A 131 7.56 13.63 11.91
CA GLN A 131 6.27 14.23 11.56
C GLN A 131 5.21 13.86 12.60
N LEU A 132 5.37 14.34 13.84
CA LEU A 132 4.54 13.94 14.98
C LEU A 132 3.07 14.29 14.80
N ASP A 133 2.75 15.44 14.19
CA ASP A 133 1.36 15.85 13.95
C ASP A 133 0.63 14.84 13.05
N LYS A 134 1.29 14.39 11.96
CA LYS A 134 0.75 13.33 11.10
C LYS A 134 0.64 12.00 11.83
N ALA A 135 1.64 11.65 12.64
CA ALA A 135 1.59 10.41 13.42
C ALA A 135 0.35 10.37 14.33
N VAL A 136 0.02 11.48 15.00
CA VAL A 136 -1.19 11.58 15.83
C VAL A 136 -2.45 11.46 14.97
N GLU A 137 -2.54 12.18 13.85
CA GLU A 137 -3.69 12.11 12.94
C GLU A 137 -3.99 10.67 12.50
N TYR A 138 -2.97 9.94 12.04
CA TYR A 138 -3.17 8.57 11.56
C TYR A 138 -3.38 7.56 12.69
N ALA A 139 -2.82 7.79 13.89
CA ALA A 139 -3.09 6.97 15.06
C ALA A 139 -4.55 7.10 15.52
N GLU A 140 -5.10 8.32 15.53
CA GLU A 140 -6.51 8.56 15.86
C GLU A 140 -7.45 7.93 14.83
N ARG A 141 -7.10 8.03 13.54
CA ARG A 141 -7.82 7.37 12.44
C ARG A 141 -7.80 5.84 12.61
N SER A 142 -6.66 5.24 12.95
CA SER A 142 -6.56 3.80 13.21
C SER A 142 -7.39 3.39 14.43
N ARG A 143 -7.24 4.08 15.55
CA ARG A 143 -7.95 3.79 16.80
C ARG A 143 -9.47 3.88 16.68
N SER A 144 -9.95 4.88 15.95
CA SER A 144 -11.38 5.04 15.66
C SER A 144 -11.93 3.83 14.93
N LYS A 145 -11.14 3.21 14.05
CA LYS A 145 -11.49 2.00 13.32
C LYS A 145 -11.52 0.78 14.24
N THR A 146 -10.50 0.59 15.10
CA THR A 146 -10.47 -0.50 16.09
C THR A 146 -11.66 -0.47 17.04
N ILE A 147 -12.02 0.72 17.56
CA ILE A 147 -13.16 0.88 18.48
C ILE A 147 -14.49 0.58 17.79
N ALA A 148 -14.66 1.01 16.53
CA ALA A 148 -15.85 0.68 15.75
C ALA A 148 -16.04 -0.83 15.59
N ASN A 149 -14.95 -1.61 15.50
CA ASN A 149 -15.00 -3.07 15.39
C ASN A 149 -15.47 -3.75 16.69
N LEU A 150 -14.91 -3.33 17.83
CA LEU A 150 -15.23 -3.90 19.14
C LEU A 150 -16.71 -3.76 19.50
N LYS A 151 -17.35 -2.64 19.10
CA LYS A 151 -18.78 -2.39 19.33
C LYS A 151 -19.71 -3.25 18.46
N THR A 152 -19.18 -3.93 17.45
CA THR A 152 -19.96 -4.67 16.46
C THR A 152 -19.78 -6.19 16.55
N GLN A 153 -18.87 -6.67 17.40
CA GLN A 153 -18.82 -8.09 17.73
C GLN A 153 -20.01 -8.41 18.66
N PRO A 154 -20.78 -9.49 18.39
CA PRO A 154 -21.80 -9.93 19.34
C PRO A 154 -21.09 -10.23 20.66
N THR A 155 -21.47 -9.50 21.70
CA THR A 155 -21.04 -9.83 23.06
C THR A 155 -21.61 -11.20 23.37
N PHE A 156 -20.79 -12.24 23.28
CA PHE A 156 -21.10 -13.52 23.91
C PHE A 156 -21.09 -13.24 25.41
N SER A 157 -22.26 -12.87 25.95
CA SER A 157 -22.52 -12.90 27.38
C SER A 157 -22.75 -14.35 27.76
N ASP A 158 -21.92 -14.83 28.66
CA ASP A 158 -21.88 -16.18 29.22
C ASP A 158 -23.27 -16.71 29.62
N SER A 159 -23.48 -17.99 29.32
CA SER A 159 -24.59 -18.83 29.81
C SER A 159 -24.39 -19.27 31.25
#